data_AF-A0A285GZA3-F1
#
_entry.id   AF-A0A285GZA3-F1
#
_cell.length_a   1.000
_cell.length_b   1.000
_cell.length_c   1.000
_cell.angle_alpha   90.00
_cell.angle_beta   90.00
_cell.angle_gamma   90.00
#
_symmetry.space_group_name_H-M   'P 1'
#
loop_
_entity.id
_entity.type
_entity.pdbx_description
1 polymer ?
#
loop_
_entity_poly.entity_id
_entity_poly.type
_entity_poly.pdbx_seq_one_letter_code
_entity_poly.pdbx_strand_id
1 'polypeptide(L)'
;MSRRQNRKHWTRKSGRAESRVAPHLLIADPQIPADYWGRSRCTVCRRLGKAGDADHIDPEAPPAAPPPRPLDPDFAEAARARDAAILGERDDE
;
A
#
# COMPACT_ATOMS: atom_id res chain seq x y z
N MET A 1 -9.97 -54.92 -25.50
CA MET A 1 -8.89 -54.42 -24.62
C MET A 1 -8.57 -52.97 -25.01
N SER A 2 -9.19 -51.97 -24.38
CA SER A 2 -9.09 -50.56 -24.81
C SER A 2 -8.40 -49.71 -23.74
N ARG A 3 -7.18 -49.24 -24.05
CA ARG A 3 -6.35 -48.38 -23.20
C ARG A 3 -6.92 -46.96 -23.20
N ARG A 4 -7.76 -46.59 -22.23
CA ARG A 4 -8.12 -45.18 -21.99
C ARG A 4 -7.02 -44.49 -21.19
N GLN A 5 -6.30 -43.65 -21.90
CA GLN A 5 -5.27 -42.73 -21.40
C GLN A 5 -5.93 -41.72 -20.45
N ASN A 6 -5.63 -41.82 -19.16
CA ASN A 6 -6.05 -40.87 -18.14
C ASN A 6 -5.06 -39.69 -18.12
N ARG A 7 -5.24 -38.72 -19.03
CA ARG A 7 -4.49 -37.45 -19.03
C ARG A 7 -5.02 -36.59 -17.90
N LYS A 8 -4.41 -36.72 -16.72
CA LYS A 8 -4.59 -35.77 -15.62
C LYS A 8 -4.01 -34.42 -16.05
N HIS A 9 -4.89 -33.49 -16.39
CA HIS A 9 -4.54 -32.09 -16.61
C HIS A 9 -4.08 -31.49 -15.27
N TRP A 10 -2.78 -31.45 -15.04
CA TRP A 10 -2.19 -30.66 -13.96
C TRP A 10 -2.24 -29.19 -14.36
N THR A 11 -3.25 -28.46 -13.87
CA THR A 11 -3.20 -27.00 -13.88
C THR A 11 -2.14 -26.57 -12.88
N ARG A 12 -0.91 -26.35 -13.36
CA ARG A 12 0.10 -25.58 -12.62
C ARG A 12 -0.49 -24.19 -12.40
N LYS A 13 -1.14 -23.99 -11.26
CA LYS A 13 -1.42 -22.67 -10.69
C LYS A 13 -0.04 -22.08 -10.35
N SER A 14 0.60 -21.45 -11.33
CA SER A 14 1.75 -20.59 -11.13
C SER A 14 1.27 -19.32 -10.42
N GLY A 15 0.89 -19.45 -9.15
CA GLY A 15 0.89 -18.30 -8.26
C GLY A 15 2.33 -17.81 -8.22
N ARG A 16 2.56 -16.52 -8.52
CA ARG A 16 3.87 -15.90 -8.30
C ARG A 16 4.29 -16.29 -6.88
N ALA A 17 5.54 -16.71 -6.70
CA ALA A 17 6.06 -16.98 -5.36
C ALA A 17 5.99 -15.67 -4.58
N GLU A 18 4.91 -15.48 -3.83
CA GLU A 18 4.74 -14.34 -2.95
C GLU A 18 5.93 -14.35 -1.99
N SER A 19 6.53 -13.18 -1.83
CA SER A 19 7.59 -13.00 -0.86
C SER A 19 7.07 -13.42 0.51
N ARG A 20 7.68 -14.45 1.11
CA ARG A 20 7.36 -14.86 2.49
C ARG A 20 7.83 -13.86 3.54
N VAL A 21 8.42 -12.75 3.11
CA VAL A 21 9.01 -11.72 3.97
C VAL A 21 7.96 -10.65 4.15
N ALA A 22 7.63 -10.34 5.40
CA ALA A 22 6.75 -9.21 5.69
C ALA A 22 7.41 -7.89 5.22
N PRO A 23 6.62 -6.90 4.77
CA PRO A 23 7.13 -5.57 4.47
C PRO A 23 7.94 -5.00 5.64
N HIS A 24 9.11 -4.44 5.37
CA HIS A 24 10.05 -3.92 6.37
C HIS A 24 10.77 -2.66 5.86
N LEU A 25 11.44 -1.91 6.73
CA LEU A 25 12.25 -0.77 6.27
C LEU A 25 13.47 -1.27 5.48
N LEU A 26 13.81 -0.59 4.39
CA LEU A 26 15.04 -0.87 3.65
C LEU A 26 16.24 -0.45 4.51
N ILE A 27 17.08 -1.43 4.88
CA ILE A 27 18.37 -1.17 5.55
C ILE A 27 19.48 -1.53 4.56
N ALA A 28 20.08 -0.52 3.93
CA ALA A 28 21.14 -0.70 2.94
C ALA A 28 22.39 -1.35 3.57
N ASP A 29 22.93 -2.36 2.89
CA ASP A 29 24.21 -2.97 3.23
C ASP A 29 25.36 -2.01 2.91
N PRO A 30 26.10 -1.49 3.90
CA PRO A 30 27.14 -0.48 3.67
C PRO A 30 28.36 -1.04 2.94
N GLN A 31 28.51 -2.36 2.84
CA GLN A 31 29.64 -2.99 2.13
C GLN A 31 29.38 -3.16 0.64
N ILE A 32 28.13 -2.99 0.19
CA ILE A 32 27.73 -3.20 -1.19
C ILE A 32 27.13 -1.89 -1.72
N PRO A 33 27.80 -1.21 -2.68
CA PRO A 33 27.26 0.00 -3.26
C PRO A 33 25.95 -0.29 -4.00
N ALA A 34 25.13 0.75 -4.14
CA ALA A 34 23.90 0.66 -4.93
C ALA A 34 24.22 0.29 -6.39
N ASP A 35 23.30 -0.42 -7.04
CA ASP A 35 23.43 -0.76 -8.44
C ASP A 35 23.25 0.48 -9.36
N TYR A 36 23.45 0.30 -10.66
CA TYR A 36 23.28 1.38 -11.66
C TYR A 36 21.87 2.01 -11.64
N TRP A 37 20.86 1.25 -11.20
CA TRP A 37 19.50 1.75 -11.06
C TRP A 37 19.22 2.37 -9.68
N GLY A 38 20.23 2.50 -8.83
CA GLY A 38 20.16 3.05 -7.48
C GLY A 38 19.49 2.12 -6.46
N ARG A 39 19.39 0.81 -6.73
CA ARG A 39 18.86 -0.17 -5.77
C ARG A 39 19.95 -0.63 -4.82
N SER A 40 19.62 -0.75 -3.54
CA SER A 40 20.53 -1.19 -2.50
C SER A 40 20.20 -2.61 -2.08
N ARG A 41 21.22 -3.37 -1.64
CA ARG A 41 20.99 -4.68 -1.02
C ARG A 41 20.50 -4.47 0.40
N CYS A 42 19.33 -5.02 0.74
CA CYS A 42 18.79 -4.96 2.09
C CYS A 42 19.48 -5.98 3.00
N THR A 43 19.95 -5.57 4.17
CA THR A 43 20.58 -6.47 5.16
C THR A 43 19.56 -7.42 5.81
N VAL A 44 18.29 -7.01 5.89
CA VAL A 44 17.21 -7.79 6.52
C VAL A 44 16.77 -8.95 5.64
N CYS A 45 16.34 -8.68 4.40
CA CYS A 45 15.79 -9.69 3.50
C CYS A 45 16.78 -10.19 2.44
N ARG A 46 17.98 -9.59 2.36
CA ARG A 46 19.05 -9.89 1.38
C ARG A 46 18.68 -9.69 -0.09
N ARG A 47 17.56 -9.02 -0.37
CA ARG A 47 17.10 -8.67 -1.74
C ARG A 47 17.59 -7.28 -2.14
N LEU A 48 17.66 -7.04 -3.45
CA LEU A 48 17.89 -5.72 -4.03
C LEU A 48 16.56 -4.97 -4.13
N GLY A 49 16.53 -3.73 -3.67
CA GLY A 49 15.33 -2.89 -3.77
C GLY A 49 15.58 -1.44 -3.35
N LYS A 50 14.49 -0.69 -3.25
CA LYS A 50 14.37 0.69 -2.79
C LYS A 50 13.25 0.80 -1.76
N ALA A 51 13.26 1.87 -0.99
CA ALA A 51 12.10 2.25 -0.19
C ALA A 51 10.87 2.41 -1.10
N GLY A 52 9.72 1.88 -0.67
CA GLY A 52 8.48 1.89 -1.43
C GLY A 52 8.26 0.68 -2.35
N ASP A 53 9.23 -0.24 -2.47
CA ASP A 53 9.00 -1.52 -3.14
C ASP A 53 8.03 -2.42 -2.35
N ALA A 54 7.47 -3.44 -3.00
CA ALA A 54 6.49 -4.35 -2.38
C ALA A 54 6.95 -4.99 -1.05
N ASP A 55 8.26 -5.23 -0.91
CA ASP A 55 8.87 -5.80 0.30
C ASP A 55 9.45 -4.73 1.24
N HIS A 56 9.53 -3.46 0.81
CA HIS A 56 10.23 -2.38 1.52
C HIS A 56 9.34 -1.17 1.75
N ILE A 57 9.04 -0.87 3.00
CA ILE A 57 8.22 0.28 3.41
C ILE A 57 8.99 1.57 3.09
N ASP A 58 8.28 2.55 2.52
CA ASP A 58 8.74 3.94 2.44
C ASP A 58 8.33 4.68 3.74
N PRO A 59 9.29 5.10 4.58
CA PRO A 59 8.99 5.83 5.82
C PRO A 59 8.59 7.29 5.58
N GLU A 60 8.90 7.87 4.43
CA GLU A 60 8.56 9.25 4.07
C GLU A 60 7.22 9.34 3.34
N ALA A 61 6.72 8.21 2.83
CA ALA A 61 5.40 8.17 2.23
C ALA A 61 4.33 8.61 3.25
N PRO A 62 3.46 9.57 2.89
CA PRO A 62 2.36 9.95 3.76
C PRO A 62 1.50 8.71 4.03
N PRO A 63 1.00 8.54 5.26
CA PRO A 63 0.09 7.44 5.54
C PRO A 63 -1.09 7.55 4.57
N ALA A 64 -1.47 6.40 3.97
CA ALA A 64 -2.65 6.36 3.12
C ALA A 64 -3.82 6.95 3.91
N ALA A 65 -4.48 7.97 3.33
CA ALA A 65 -5.62 8.60 3.98
C ALA A 65 -6.64 7.49 4.32
N PRO A 66 -7.07 7.39 5.59
CA PRO A 66 -8.09 6.41 5.94
C PRO A 66 -9.34 6.69 5.11
N PRO A 67 -10.13 5.66 4.77
CA PRO A 67 -11.40 5.89 4.10
C PRO A 67 -12.26 6.85 4.95
N PRO A 68 -13.01 7.77 4.32
CA PRO A 68 -13.85 8.70 5.06
C PRO A 68 -14.82 7.88 5.92
N ARG A 69 -14.79 8.14 7.23
CA ARG A 69 -15.78 7.58 8.15
C ARG A 69 -17.07 8.40 7.98
N PRO A 70 -18.25 7.77 7.98
CA PRO A 70 -19.51 8.52 7.99
C PRO A 70 -19.52 9.47 9.19
N LEU A 71 -19.90 10.73 8.94
CA LEU A 71 -20.02 11.74 9.98
C LEU A 71 -21.25 11.43 10.84
N ASP A 72 -21.14 11.66 12.15
CA ASP A 72 -22.30 11.55 13.03
C ASP A 72 -23.36 12.60 12.63
N PRO A 73 -24.65 12.26 12.61
CA PRO A 73 -25.70 13.19 12.21
C PRO A 73 -25.71 14.48 13.05
N ASP A 74 -25.42 14.39 14.35
CA ASP A 74 -25.39 15.55 15.24
C ASP A 74 -24.24 16.50 14.87
N PHE A 75 -23.06 15.95 14.56
CA PHE A 75 -21.92 16.75 14.07
C PHE A 75 -22.19 17.34 12.69
N ALA A 76 -22.90 16.63 11.81
CA ALA A 76 -23.24 17.12 10.49
C ALA A 76 -24.26 18.27 10.55
N GLU A 77 -25.21 18.23 11.50
CA GLU A 77 -26.14 19.32 11.74
C GLU A 77 -25.44 20.55 12.33
N ALA A 78 -24.60 20.36 13.35
CA ALA A 78 -23.83 21.45 13.94
C ALA A 78 -22.88 22.13 12.92
N ALA A 79 -22.24 21.35 12.05
CA ALA A 79 -21.41 21.88 10.97
C ALA A 79 -22.24 22.72 9.99
N ARG A 80 -23.40 22.23 9.54
CA ARG A 80 -24.32 22.98 8.66
C ARG A 80 -24.81 24.27 9.30
N ALA A 81 -25.15 24.25 10.59
CA ALA A 81 -25.57 25.45 11.32
C ALA A 81 -24.44 26.50 11.38
N ARG A 82 -23.19 26.04 11.59
CA ARG A 82 -22.01 26.91 11.61
C ARG A 82 -21.70 27.49 10.22
N ASP A 83 -21.80 26.67 9.17
CA ASP A 83 -21.62 27.12 7.79
C ASP A 83 -22.70 28.15 7.40
N ALA A 84 -23.96 27.93 7.80
CA ALA A 84 -25.04 28.88 7.59
C ALA A 84 -24.81 30.21 8.32
N ALA A 85 -24.26 30.18 9.53
CA ALA A 85 -23.90 31.40 10.27
C ALA A 85 -22.81 32.19 9.55
N ILE A 86 -21.75 31.50 9.07
CA ILE A 86 -20.64 32.12 8.32
C ILE A 86 -21.12 32.74 7.00
N LEU A 87 -22.06 32.08 6.32
CA LEU A 87 -22.58 32.53 5.03
C LEU A 87 -23.70 33.58 5.15
N GLY A 88 -24.39 33.66 6.29
CA GLY A 88 -25.52 34.55 6.53
C GLY A 88 -25.16 35.97 7.02
N GLU A 89 -23.91 36.24 7.39
CA GLU A 89 -23.45 37.56 7.88
C GLU A 89 -23.30 38.65 6.77
N ARG A 90 -23.97 38.52 5.61
CA ARG A 90 -23.75 39.39 4.43
C ARG A 90 -25.03 39.85 3.69
N ASP A 91 -26.11 40.18 4.40
CA ASP A 91 -27.28 40.83 3.76
C ASP A 91 -28.01 41.80 4.73
N ASP A 92 -27.31 42.87 5.11
CA ASP A 92 -27.91 44.07 5.71
C ASP A 92 -27.32 45.32 5.01
N GLU A 93 -27.75 45.58 3.76
CA GLU A 93 -27.69 46.91 3.14
C GLU A 93 -29.03 47.27 2.48
#